data_AF-A0A482UTB1-F1
#
_entry.id   AF-A0A482UTB1-F1
#
_cell.length_a   1.000
_cell.length_b   1.000
_cell.length_c   1.000
_cell.angle_alpha   90.00
_cell.angle_beta   90.00
_cell.angle_gamma   90.00
#
_symmetry.space_group_name_H-M   'P 1'
#
loop_
_entity.id
_entity.type
_entity.pdbx_description
1 polymer ?
#
loop_
_entity_poly.entity_id
_entity_poly.type
_entity_poly.pdbx_seq_one_letter_code
_entity_poly.pdbx_strand_id
1 'polypeptide(L)'
;MVYGTWCMVYGIWCMVYGIWYMVFFYYFYFTVCVVLCMVFLARYRMISCLVHVYSIFCIYASIIVITIYTLYPMLDDGVQFVGQSMGLVRDVPSVDELVQKIIMDAQDRLQVVETKLGTRV
;
A
#
# COMPACT_ATOMS: atom_id res chain seq x y z
N MET A 1 15.53 71.87 -21.88
CA MET A 1 14.35 70.96 -21.80
C MET A 1 14.52 69.69 -22.64
N VAL A 2 15.14 69.74 -23.82
CA VAL A 2 15.29 68.59 -24.74
C VAL A 2 15.98 67.37 -24.10
N TYR A 3 17.13 67.52 -23.43
CA TYR A 3 17.84 66.41 -22.80
C TYR A 3 17.02 65.64 -21.74
N GLY A 4 16.20 66.35 -20.95
CA GLY A 4 15.33 65.71 -19.96
C GLY A 4 14.27 64.79 -20.59
N THR A 5 13.72 65.21 -21.73
CA THR A 5 12.76 64.40 -22.51
C THR A 5 13.43 63.16 -23.09
N TRP A 6 14.64 63.27 -23.66
CA TRP A 6 15.38 62.11 -24.17
C TRP A 6 15.72 61.09 -23.08
N CYS A 7 16.10 61.56 -21.88
CA CYS A 7 16.34 60.68 -20.74
C CYS A 7 15.08 59.94 -20.28
N MET A 8 13.91 60.59 -20.27
CA MET A 8 12.65 59.90 -19.96
C MET A 8 12.31 58.83 -20.99
N VAL A 9 12.48 59.11 -22.29
CA VAL A 9 12.24 58.14 -23.35
C VAL A 9 13.16 56.92 -23.20
N TYR A 10 14.44 57.13 -22.92
CA TYR A 10 15.37 56.04 -22.62
C TYR A 10 14.96 55.25 -21.38
N GLY A 11 14.53 55.92 -20.31
CA GLY A 11 14.02 55.25 -19.10
C GLY A 11 12.83 54.34 -19.38
N ILE A 12 11.88 54.78 -20.22
CA ILE A 12 10.73 53.98 -20.64
C ILE A 12 11.18 52.78 -21.48
N TRP A 13 12.08 52.97 -22.43
CA TRP A 13 12.65 51.88 -23.23
C TRP A 13 13.35 50.83 -22.36
N CYS A 14 14.13 51.25 -21.36
CA CYS A 14 14.77 50.34 -20.41
C CYS A 14 13.74 49.57 -19.57
N MET A 15 12.64 50.22 -19.12
CA MET A 15 11.56 49.52 -18.43
C MET A 15 10.88 48.48 -19.31
N VAL A 16 10.58 48.83 -20.57
CA VAL A 16 9.94 47.90 -21.52
C VAL A 16 10.83 46.69 -21.78
N TYR A 17 12.14 46.90 -21.98
CA TYR A 17 13.09 45.79 -22.09
C TYR A 17 13.15 44.96 -20.82
N GLY A 18 13.18 45.58 -19.63
CA GLY A 18 13.15 44.88 -18.35
C GLY A 18 11.92 43.96 -18.22
N ILE A 19 10.74 44.45 -18.59
CA ILE A 19 9.50 43.66 -18.60
C ILE A 19 9.60 42.51 -19.59
N TRP A 20 10.15 42.76 -20.79
CA TRP A 20 10.30 41.73 -21.82
C TRP A 20 11.19 40.58 -21.37
N TYR A 21 12.30 40.88 -20.70
CA TYR A 21 13.17 39.86 -20.10
C TYR A 21 12.47 39.10 -18.97
N MET A 22 11.75 39.78 -18.07
CA MET A 22 11.01 39.11 -16.99
C MET A 22 9.97 38.13 -17.52
N VAL A 23 9.24 38.54 -18.57
CA VAL A 23 8.26 37.68 -19.26
C VAL A 23 8.96 36.49 -19.91
N PHE A 24 10.08 36.71 -20.61
CA PHE A 24 10.85 35.62 -21.22
C PHE A 24 11.36 34.61 -20.19
N PHE A 25 11.93 35.08 -19.08
CA PHE A 25 12.39 34.21 -17.99
C PHE A 25 11.25 33.41 -17.36
N TYR A 26 10.08 34.03 -17.17
CA TYR A 26 8.90 33.33 -16.66
C TYR A 26 8.46 32.20 -17.58
N TYR A 27 8.33 32.44 -18.90
CA TYR A 27 7.97 31.41 -19.86
C TYR A 27 8.99 30.27 -19.91
N PHE A 28 10.28 30.62 -19.89
CA PHE A 28 11.36 29.63 -19.88
C PHE A 28 11.30 28.76 -18.61
N TYR A 29 11.22 29.39 -17.43
CA TYR A 29 11.14 28.68 -16.16
C TYR A 29 9.91 27.78 -16.06
N PHE A 30 8.73 28.30 -16.45
CA PHE A 30 7.50 27.53 -16.47
C PHE A 30 7.62 26.28 -17.36
N THR A 31 8.18 26.43 -18.56
CA THR A 31 8.37 25.31 -19.50
C THR A 31 9.30 24.25 -18.92
N VAL A 32 10.43 24.66 -18.33
CA VAL A 32 11.40 23.74 -17.70
C VAL A 32 10.76 23.01 -16.52
N CYS A 33 10.02 23.71 -15.65
CA CYS A 33 9.34 23.10 -14.51
C CYS A 33 8.30 22.06 -14.95
N VAL A 34 7.49 22.33 -15.96
CA VAL A 34 6.49 21.38 -16.47
C VAL A 34 7.16 20.13 -17.05
N VAL A 35 8.21 20.31 -17.87
CA VAL A 35 8.95 19.18 -18.47
C VAL A 35 9.60 18.32 -17.39
N LEU A 36 10.26 18.94 -16.40
CA LEU A 36 10.84 18.21 -15.28
C LEU A 36 9.75 17.44 -14.51
N CYS A 37 8.63 18.09 -14.18
CA CYS A 37 7.51 17.45 -13.49
C CYS A 37 6.99 16.24 -14.26
N MET A 38 6.78 16.36 -15.57
CA MET A 38 6.33 15.24 -16.42
C MET A 38 7.33 14.07 -16.41
N VAL A 39 8.63 14.34 -16.48
CA VAL A 39 9.68 13.30 -16.43
C VAL A 39 9.69 12.60 -15.07
N PHE A 40 9.61 13.36 -13.96
CA PHE A 40 9.55 12.79 -12.62
C PHE A 40 8.29 11.94 -12.40
N LEU A 41 7.12 12.42 -12.84
CA LEU A 41 5.86 11.66 -12.75
C LEU A 41 5.91 10.39 -13.60
N ALA A 42 6.48 10.44 -14.81
CA ALA A 42 6.65 9.26 -15.65
C ALA A 42 7.59 8.23 -14.99
N ARG A 43 8.71 8.68 -14.39
CA ARG A 43 9.65 7.82 -13.67
C ARG A 43 9.00 7.20 -12.43
N TYR A 44 8.27 7.98 -11.64
CA TYR A 44 7.55 7.50 -10.46
C TYR A 44 6.51 6.43 -10.82
N ARG A 45 5.73 6.66 -11.89
CA ARG A 45 4.73 5.70 -12.37
C ARG A 45 5.36 4.38 -12.81
N MET A 46 6.50 4.41 -13.51
CA MET A 46 7.23 3.19 -13.86
C MET A 46 7.72 2.42 -12.62
N ILE A 47 8.25 3.13 -11.62
CA ILE A 47 8.72 2.50 -10.37
C ILE A 47 7.54 1.86 -9.62
N SER A 48 6.40 2.56 -9.51
CA SER A 48 5.19 2.02 -8.90
C SER A 48 4.69 0.76 -9.62
N CYS A 49 4.62 0.76 -10.95
CA CYS A 49 4.28 -0.43 -11.73
C CYS A 49 5.24 -1.59 -11.47
N LEU A 50 6.55 -1.32 -11.40
CA LEU A 50 7.56 -2.35 -11.16
C LEU A 50 7.42 -2.96 -9.76
N VAL A 51 7.14 -2.14 -8.74
CA VAL A 51 6.85 -2.63 -7.38
C VAL A 51 5.61 -3.53 -7.37
N HIS A 52 4.53 -3.13 -8.03
CA HIS A 52 3.31 -3.94 -8.10
C HIS A 52 3.55 -5.28 -8.81
N VAL A 53 4.29 -5.27 -9.93
CA VAL A 53 4.65 -6.50 -10.66
C VAL A 53 5.51 -7.41 -9.79
N TYR A 54 6.49 -6.86 -9.07
CA TYR A 54 7.33 -7.61 -8.14
C TYR A 54 6.51 -8.21 -6.99
N SER A 55 5.58 -7.45 -6.40
CA SER A 55 4.69 -7.95 -5.35
C SER A 55 3.81 -9.09 -5.85
N ILE A 56 3.24 -8.99 -7.05
CA ILE A 56 2.43 -10.07 -7.66
C ILE A 56 3.29 -11.33 -7.87
N PHE A 57 4.52 -11.17 -8.37
CA PHE A 57 5.45 -12.28 -8.55
C PHE A 57 5.78 -12.97 -7.21
N CYS A 58 6.08 -12.20 -6.16
CA CYS A 58 6.35 -12.74 -4.82
C CYS A 58 5.14 -13.49 -4.26
N ILE A 59 3.93 -12.95 -4.42
CA ILE A 59 2.70 -13.63 -3.99
C ILE A 59 2.55 -14.96 -4.73
N TYR A 60 2.70 -14.97 -6.05
CA TYR A 60 2.58 -16.20 -6.84
C TYR A 60 3.61 -17.26 -6.45
N ALA A 61 4.87 -16.86 -6.25
CA ALA A 61 5.91 -17.75 -5.76
C ALA A 61 5.56 -18.32 -4.37
N SER A 62 5.04 -17.48 -3.46
CA SER A 62 4.64 -17.94 -2.13
C SER A 62 3.48 -18.94 -2.17
N ILE A 63 2.48 -18.74 -3.04
CA ILE A 63 1.35 -19.66 -3.22
C ILE A 63 1.85 -21.03 -3.71
N ILE A 64 2.77 -21.04 -4.67
CA ILE A 64 3.36 -22.29 -5.18
C ILE A 64 4.04 -23.05 -4.04
N VAL A 65 4.89 -22.36 -3.27
CA VAL A 65 5.63 -22.95 -2.16
C VAL A 65 4.67 -23.56 -1.12
N ILE A 66 3.64 -22.81 -0.71
CA ILE A 66 2.61 -23.30 0.22
C ILE A 66 1.90 -24.53 -0.36
N THR A 67 1.56 -24.51 -1.65
CA THR A 67 0.88 -25.62 -2.32
C THR A 67 1.74 -26.89 -2.31
N ILE A 68 3.03 -26.77 -2.60
CA ILE A 68 3.98 -27.90 -2.60
C ILE A 68 4.03 -28.54 -1.21
N TYR A 69 4.23 -27.74 -0.15
CA TYR A 69 4.32 -28.28 1.20
C TYR A 69 3.00 -28.81 1.74
N THR A 70 1.87 -28.29 1.25
CA THR A 70 0.54 -28.85 1.57
C THR A 70 0.34 -30.22 0.91
N LEU A 71 0.84 -30.43 -0.31
CA LEU A 71 0.70 -31.70 -1.03
C LEU A 71 1.76 -32.75 -0.63
N TYR A 72 2.96 -32.30 -0.26
CA TYR A 72 4.10 -33.14 0.11
C TYR A 72 4.61 -32.78 1.51
N PRO A 73 3.85 -33.11 2.57
CA PRO A 73 4.16 -32.70 3.95
C PRO A 73 5.38 -33.41 4.56
N MET A 74 6.00 -34.35 3.83
CA MET A 74 7.20 -35.08 4.25
C MET A 74 8.51 -34.31 3.97
N LEU A 75 8.41 -33.10 3.44
CA LEU A 75 9.55 -32.27 3.08
C LEU A 75 9.87 -31.33 4.26
N ASP A 76 10.88 -31.68 5.06
CA ASP A 76 11.24 -30.99 6.32
C ASP A 76 11.72 -29.54 6.13
N ASP A 77 12.01 -29.13 4.89
CA ASP A 77 12.52 -27.80 4.54
C ASP A 77 11.40 -26.75 4.34
N GLY A 78 10.15 -27.09 4.67
CA GLY A 78 8.97 -26.30 4.33
C GLY A 78 8.37 -25.44 5.43
N VAL A 79 7.66 -24.39 5.01
CA VAL A 79 6.82 -23.57 5.90
C VAL A 79 5.36 -23.94 5.66
N GLN A 80 4.73 -24.57 6.65
CA GLN A 80 3.31 -24.84 6.65
C GLN A 80 2.57 -23.78 7.48
N PHE A 81 1.49 -23.23 6.93
CA PHE A 81 0.70 -22.22 7.63
C PHE A 81 -0.27 -22.88 8.60
N VAL A 82 0.04 -22.76 9.88
CA VAL A 82 -0.71 -23.34 10.98
C VAL A 82 -0.99 -22.25 12.02
N GLY A 83 -2.24 -22.19 12.51
CA GLY A 83 -2.64 -21.23 13.53
C GLY A 83 -2.18 -21.64 14.94
N GLN A 84 -2.19 -20.69 15.88
CA GLN A 84 -1.85 -20.94 17.29
C GLN A 84 -2.75 -22.02 17.95
N SER A 85 -3.95 -22.22 17.42
CA SER A 85 -4.89 -23.24 17.88
C SER A 85 -4.43 -24.68 17.62
N MET A 86 -3.41 -24.91 16.78
CA MET A 86 -2.95 -26.28 16.48
C MET A 86 -2.46 -27.03 17.72
N GLY A 87 -1.93 -26.34 18.73
CA GLY A 87 -1.56 -26.97 20.00
C GLY A 87 -2.76 -27.52 20.80
N LEU A 88 -3.99 -27.13 20.46
CA LEU A 88 -5.23 -27.64 21.05
C LEU A 88 -5.84 -28.79 20.24
N VAL A 89 -5.41 -29.00 19.00
CA VAL A 89 -5.91 -30.06 18.12
C VAL A 89 -5.11 -31.34 18.39
N ARG A 90 -5.79 -32.39 18.83
CA ARG A 90 -5.16 -33.68 19.22
C ARG A 90 -5.59 -34.85 18.35
N ASP A 91 -6.69 -34.70 17.64
CA ASP A 91 -7.35 -35.71 16.83
C ASP A 91 -7.84 -35.08 15.51
N VAL A 92 -8.06 -35.93 14.51
CA VAL A 92 -8.60 -35.54 13.19
C VAL A 92 -9.99 -36.18 13.04
N PRO A 93 -11.03 -35.62 13.67
CA PRO A 93 -12.41 -36.11 13.52
C PRO A 93 -12.98 -35.78 12.13
N SER A 94 -14.09 -36.41 11.78
CA SER A 94 -14.89 -35.96 10.62
C SER A 94 -15.46 -34.55 10.86
N VAL A 95 -15.81 -33.84 9.78
CA VAL A 95 -16.33 -32.46 9.89
C VAL A 95 -17.61 -32.42 10.74
N ASP A 96 -18.53 -33.38 10.54
CA ASP A 96 -19.77 -33.44 11.31
C ASP A 96 -19.51 -33.70 12.79
N GLU A 97 -18.61 -34.64 13.10
CA GLU A 97 -18.24 -34.94 14.49
C GLU A 97 -17.56 -33.74 15.16
N LEU A 98 -16.69 -33.02 14.44
CA LEU A 98 -16.05 -31.80 14.95
C LEU A 98 -17.09 -30.73 15.27
N VAL A 99 -18.02 -30.49 14.36
CA VAL A 99 -19.09 -29.49 14.55
C VAL A 99 -19.96 -29.88 15.74
N GLN A 100 -20.37 -31.15 15.85
CA GLN A 100 -21.16 -31.63 16.98
C GLN A 100 -20.42 -31.47 18.31
N LYS A 101 -19.12 -31.85 18.38
CA LYS A 101 -18.29 -31.65 19.58
C LYS A 101 -18.22 -30.19 20.01
N ILE A 102 -18.03 -29.27 19.06
CA ILE A 102 -17.96 -27.82 19.35
C ILE A 102 -19.30 -27.30 19.87
N ILE A 103 -20.42 -27.67 19.24
CA ILE A 103 -21.75 -27.23 19.66
C ILE A 103 -22.06 -27.74 21.07
N MET A 104 -21.79 -29.02 21.34
CA MET A 104 -22.00 -29.62 22.65
C MET A 104 -21.14 -28.96 23.73
N ASP A 105 -19.84 -28.73 23.50
CA ASP A 105 -18.95 -28.04 24.46
C ASP A 105 -19.40 -26.58 24.69
N ALA A 106 -19.88 -25.90 23.66
CA ALA A 106 -20.42 -24.55 23.79
C ALA A 106 -21.70 -24.51 24.63
N GLN A 107 -22.62 -25.45 24.43
CA GLN A 107 -23.87 -25.54 25.19
C GLN A 107 -23.61 -25.87 26.66
N ASP A 108 -22.72 -26.81 26.96
CA ASP A 108 -22.36 -27.17 28.33
C ASP A 108 -21.75 -25.98 29.08
N ARG A 109 -20.83 -25.25 28.43
CA ARG A 109 -20.25 -24.02 29.01
C ARG A 109 -21.29 -22.93 29.24
N LEU A 110 -22.24 -22.78 28.33
CA LEU A 110 -23.31 -21.78 28.47
C LEU A 110 -24.17 -22.09 29.69
N GLN A 111 -24.57 -23.35 29.89
CA GLN A 111 -25.34 -23.77 31.07
C GLN A 111 -24.59 -23.53 32.38
N VAL A 112 -23.28 -23.81 32.41
CA VAL A 112 -22.43 -23.53 33.59
C VAL A 112 -22.38 -22.03 33.90
N VAL A 113 -22.28 -21.18 32.87
CA VAL A 113 -22.26 -19.72 33.04
C VAL A 113 -23.62 -19.21 33.53
N GLU A 114 -24.72 -19.66 32.93
CA GLU A 114 -26.09 -19.29 33.36
C GLU A 114 -26.35 -19.69 34.82
N THR A 115 -25.93 -20.90 35.21
CA THR A 115 -26.10 -21.38 36.60
C THR A 115 -25.30 -20.53 37.60
N LYS A 116 -24.09 -20.09 37.23
CA LYS A 116 -23.25 -19.19 38.06
C LYS A 116 -23.77 -17.75 38.12
N LEU A 117 -24.49 -17.29 37.11
CA LEU A 117 -25.12 -15.98 37.09
C LEU A 117 -26.46 -15.98 37.83
N GLY A 118 -27.26 -17.04 37.70
CA GLY A 118 -28.54 -17.20 38.41
C GLY A 118 -28.41 -17.40 39.92
N THR A 119 -27.23 -17.81 40.40
CA THR A 119 -26.90 -17.91 41.83
C THR A 119 -26.28 -16.64 42.43
N ARG A 120 -26.10 -15.57 41.64
CA ARG A 120 -25.54 -14.27 42.08
C ARG A 120 -26.60 -13.18 42.33
N VAL A 121 -27.89 -13.54 42.44
CA VAL A 121 -28.97 -12.65 42.88
C VAL A 121 -29.34 -12.96 44.33
#